data_AF-A0A520C9D9-F1
#
_entry.id   AF-A0A520C9D9-F1
#
_cell.length_a   1.000
_cell.length_b   1.000
_cell.length_c   1.000
_cell.angle_alpha   90.00
_cell.angle_beta   90.00
_cell.angle_gamma   90.00
#
_symmetry.space_group_name_H-M   'P 1'
#
loop_
_entity.id
_entity.type
_entity.pdbx_description
1 polymer ?
#
loop_
_entity_poly.entity_id
_entity_poly.type
_entity_poly.pdbx_seq_one_letter_code
_entity_poly.pdbx_strand_id
1 'polypeptide(L)'
;RADLERHPVITMTEGSGLTRAIQSWAAEQEITMQRILGCNSLMAIVALVLADVGISFLPTQFMKPWVEHGTLVALRSDPPLPSLNYYFFNRADDGRALLDAMRSYVMRVADFDASSSYLAPFVERRHASRKTTD
;
A
#
# COMPACT_ATOMS: atom_id res chain seq x y z
N ARG A 1 -5.55 5.60 -16.23
CA ARG A 1 -4.62 5.42 -17.38
C ARG A 1 -3.55 6.51 -17.41
N ALA A 2 -3.91 7.76 -17.73
CA ALA A 2 -2.95 8.84 -17.94
C ALA A 2 -1.93 9.01 -16.80
N ASP A 3 -2.36 8.89 -15.54
CA ASP A 3 -1.44 9.05 -14.40
C ASP A 3 -0.34 7.96 -14.35
N LEU A 4 -0.71 6.70 -14.64
CA LEU A 4 0.21 5.56 -14.65
C LEU A 4 1.21 5.62 -15.82
N GLU A 5 0.85 6.28 -16.91
CA GLU A 5 1.71 6.48 -18.08
C GLU A 5 2.63 7.71 -17.91
N ARG A 6 2.18 8.72 -17.16
CA ARG A 6 2.89 10.00 -16.99
C ARG A 6 3.79 10.05 -15.77
N HIS A 7 3.43 9.39 -14.67
CA HIS A 7 4.16 9.48 -13.40
C HIS A 7 4.98 8.22 -13.12
N PRO A 8 6.09 8.33 -12.36
CA PRO A 8 6.74 7.15 -11.80
C PRO A 8 5.76 6.35 -10.93
N VAL A 9 5.70 5.06 -11.17
CA VAL A 9 4.95 4.10 -10.37
C VAL A 9 5.91 3.47 -9.37
N ILE A 10 5.68 3.73 -8.09
CA ILE A 10 6.47 3.18 -7.00
C ILE A 10 5.74 1.93 -6.52
N THR A 11 6.40 0.78 -6.61
CA THR A 11 5.80 -0.52 -6.25
C THR A 11 6.76 -1.35 -5.42
N MET A 12 6.27 -2.47 -4.90
CA MET A 12 7.13 -3.40 -4.19
C MET A 12 8.04 -4.18 -5.14
N THR A 13 9.03 -4.90 -4.62
CA THR A 13 9.85 -5.82 -5.45
C THR A 13 8.99 -6.92 -6.09
N GLU A 14 9.49 -7.55 -7.15
CA GLU A 14 8.75 -8.48 -8.04
C GLU A 14 8.07 -9.66 -7.32
N GLY A 15 8.57 -10.08 -6.16
CA GLY A 15 7.95 -11.14 -5.35
C GLY A 15 6.68 -10.73 -4.60
N SER A 16 6.34 -9.44 -4.59
CA SER A 16 5.18 -8.94 -3.85
C SER A 16 3.86 -9.20 -4.57
N GLY A 17 2.86 -9.67 -3.82
CA GLY A 17 1.48 -9.78 -4.30
C GLY A 17 0.89 -8.43 -4.75
N LEU A 18 1.31 -7.32 -4.13
CA LEU A 18 0.90 -5.96 -4.51
C LEU A 18 1.37 -5.61 -5.92
N THR A 19 2.65 -5.85 -6.21
CA THR A 19 3.26 -5.60 -7.53
C THR A 19 2.61 -6.45 -8.60
N ARG A 20 2.41 -7.74 -8.32
CA ARG A 20 1.73 -8.64 -9.26
C ARG A 20 0.30 -8.18 -9.55
N ALA A 21 -0.45 -7.78 -8.53
CA ALA A 21 -1.83 -7.33 -8.68
C ALA A 21 -1.95 -6.09 -9.58
N ILE A 22 -1.13 -5.05 -9.34
CA ILE A 22 -1.16 -3.84 -10.18
C ILE A 22 -0.67 -4.11 -11.61
N GLN A 23 0.33 -4.96 -11.79
CA GLN A 23 0.85 -5.33 -13.12
C GLN A 23 -0.18 -6.12 -13.92
N SER A 24 -0.82 -7.13 -13.32
CA SER A 24 -1.87 -7.90 -13.97
C SER A 24 -3.05 -7.00 -14.37
N TRP A 25 -3.52 -6.16 -13.44
CA TRP A 25 -4.58 -5.20 -13.73
C TRP A 25 -4.19 -4.24 -14.87
N ALA A 26 -2.98 -3.66 -14.83
CA ALA A 26 -2.53 -2.74 -15.87
C ALA A 26 -2.40 -3.43 -17.24
N ALA A 27 -1.93 -4.68 -17.28
CA ALA A 27 -1.81 -5.47 -18.50
C ALA A 27 -3.18 -5.79 -19.11
N GLU A 28 -4.17 -6.18 -18.30
CA GLU A 28 -5.56 -6.41 -18.75
C GLU A 28 -6.20 -5.15 -19.34
N GLN A 29 -5.78 -3.98 -18.86
CA GLN A 29 -6.25 -2.69 -19.37
C GLN A 29 -5.34 -2.12 -20.48
N GLU A 30 -4.34 -2.85 -20.95
CA GLU A 30 -3.37 -2.37 -21.96
C GLU A 30 -2.71 -1.02 -21.56
N ILE A 31 -2.36 -0.88 -20.27
CA ILE A 31 -1.71 0.31 -19.72
C ILE A 31 -0.21 0.03 -19.55
N THR A 32 0.64 0.86 -20.15
CA THR A 32 2.09 0.76 -20.00
C THR A 32 2.59 1.66 -18.86
N MET A 33 3.02 1.06 -17.75
CA MET A 33 3.65 1.78 -16.64
C MET A 33 5.12 2.08 -16.99
N GLN A 34 5.41 3.32 -17.37
CA GLN A 34 6.68 3.70 -18.02
C GLN A 34 7.90 3.71 -17.08
N ARG A 35 7.71 3.89 -15.77
CA ARG A 35 8.80 4.09 -14.81
C ARG A 35 8.46 3.40 -13.51
N ILE A 36 9.01 2.20 -13.30
CA ILE A 36 8.73 1.40 -12.10
C ILE A 36 9.93 1.45 -11.15
N LEU A 37 9.71 1.97 -9.94
CA LEU A 37 10.69 1.90 -8.84
C LEU A 37 10.27 0.80 -7.87
N GLY A 38 11.05 -0.28 -7.81
CA GLY A 38 10.84 -1.39 -6.88
C GLY A 38 11.47 -1.10 -5.51
N CYS A 39 10.70 -1.25 -4.43
CA CYS A 39 11.18 -1.11 -3.06
C CYS A 39 10.64 -2.24 -2.17
N ASN A 40 11.48 -2.85 -1.33
CA ASN A 40 11.04 -3.94 -0.44
C ASN A 40 10.44 -3.44 0.88
N SER A 41 10.30 -2.12 1.07
CA SER A 41 9.76 -1.51 2.28
C SER A 41 8.51 -0.69 1.95
N LEU A 42 7.36 -1.13 2.45
CA LEU A 42 6.10 -0.40 2.30
C LEU A 42 6.22 1.03 2.82
N MET A 43 6.89 1.23 3.96
CA MET A 43 7.03 2.56 4.53
C MET A 43 7.97 3.48 3.73
N ALA A 44 8.97 2.93 3.06
CA ALA A 44 9.79 3.72 2.15
C ALA A 44 8.98 4.15 0.92
N ILE A 45 8.12 3.27 0.37
CA ILE A 45 7.19 3.63 -0.71
C ILE A 45 6.28 4.78 -0.27
N VAL A 46 5.67 4.66 0.91
CA VAL A 46 4.81 5.71 1.48
C VAL A 46 5.57 7.03 1.62
N ALA A 47 6.80 7.01 2.14
CA ALA A 47 7.62 8.21 2.28
C ALA A 47 7.93 8.87 0.93
N LEU A 48 8.21 8.07 -0.12
CA LEU A 48 8.47 8.57 -1.47
C LEU A 48 7.22 9.18 -2.11
N VAL A 49 6.06 8.55 -1.95
CA VAL A 49 4.77 9.10 -2.42
C VAL A 49 4.45 10.40 -1.69
N LEU A 50 4.63 10.43 -0.37
CA LEU A 50 4.49 11.67 0.42
C LEU A 50 5.47 12.75 -0.02
N ALA A 51 6.67 12.38 -0.50
CA ALA A 51 7.66 13.30 -1.04
C ALA A 51 7.42 13.69 -2.51
N ASP A 52 6.27 13.34 -3.08
CA ASP A 52 5.88 13.66 -4.46
C ASP A 52 6.81 13.05 -5.53
N VAL A 53 7.45 11.93 -5.23
CA VAL A 53 8.34 11.22 -6.17
C VAL A 53 7.55 10.46 -7.24
N GLY A 54 6.32 10.07 -6.93
CA GLY A 54 5.48 9.29 -7.83
C GLY A 54 4.20 8.79 -7.17
N ILE A 55 3.48 7.92 -7.88
CA ILE A 55 2.21 7.33 -7.45
C ILE A 55 2.40 5.86 -7.09
N SER A 56 1.52 5.31 -6.25
CA SER A 56 1.62 3.91 -5.81
C SER A 56 0.25 3.30 -5.57
N PHE A 57 0.17 1.99 -5.77
CA PHE A 57 -0.96 1.18 -5.34
C PHE A 57 -0.73 0.77 -3.89
N LEU A 58 -1.54 1.29 -2.95
CA LEU A 58 -1.35 1.12 -1.50
C LEU A 58 -2.67 0.77 -0.81
N PRO A 59 -2.64 0.08 0.35
CA PRO A 59 -3.86 -0.26 1.08
C PRO A 59 -4.63 0.99 1.53
N THR A 60 -5.89 1.12 1.08
CA THR A 60 -6.72 2.32 1.30
C THR A 60 -6.82 2.71 2.78
N GLN A 61 -7.14 1.74 3.65
CA GLN A 61 -7.37 1.99 5.07
C GLN A 61 -6.08 2.39 5.81
N PHE A 62 -4.94 1.87 5.34
CA PHE A 62 -3.62 2.26 5.84
C PHE A 62 -3.26 3.70 5.44
N MET A 63 -3.69 4.15 4.25
CA MET A 63 -3.45 5.51 3.73
C MET A 63 -4.46 6.55 4.19
N LYS A 64 -5.60 6.13 4.72
CA LYS A 64 -6.75 6.97 5.07
C LYS A 64 -6.39 8.25 5.84
N PRO A 65 -5.51 8.23 6.87
CA PRO A 65 -5.15 9.46 7.58
C PRO A 65 -4.59 10.55 6.65
N TRP A 66 -3.65 10.22 5.77
CA TRP A 66 -3.08 11.25 4.88
C TRP A 66 -4.04 11.74 3.82
N VAL A 67 -5.00 10.91 3.39
CA VAL A 67 -6.03 11.30 2.43
C VAL A 67 -7.04 12.24 3.09
N GLU A 68 -7.53 11.91 4.29
CA GLU A 68 -8.46 12.76 5.05
C GLU A 68 -7.82 14.10 5.44
N HIS A 69 -6.52 14.10 5.73
CA HIS A 69 -5.75 15.32 5.99
C HIS A 69 -5.33 16.07 4.71
N GLY A 70 -5.68 15.60 3.51
CA GLY A 70 -5.36 16.25 2.23
C GLY A 70 -3.87 16.26 1.87
N THR A 71 -3.03 15.48 2.56
CA THR A 71 -1.61 15.31 2.24
C THR A 71 -1.41 14.38 1.04
N LEU A 72 -2.29 13.41 0.88
CA LEU A 72 -2.36 12.51 -0.27
C LEU A 72 -3.71 12.64 -0.96
N VAL A 73 -3.75 12.35 -2.25
CA VAL A 73 -4.98 12.24 -3.02
C VAL A 73 -5.13 10.80 -3.50
N ALA A 74 -6.28 10.19 -3.22
CA ALA A 74 -6.62 8.88 -3.75
C ALA A 74 -7.02 8.99 -5.22
N LEU A 75 -6.25 8.35 -6.10
CA LEU A 75 -6.58 8.25 -7.53
C LEU A 75 -7.66 7.19 -7.73
N ARG A 76 -8.64 7.50 -8.60
CA ARG A 76 -9.69 6.56 -8.97
C ARG A 76 -9.32 5.83 -10.25
N SER A 77 -9.58 4.53 -10.29
CA SER A 77 -9.43 3.72 -11.49
C SER A 77 -10.79 3.22 -11.97
N ASP A 78 -10.94 3.13 -13.29
CA ASP A 78 -12.04 2.45 -13.96
C ASP A 78 -11.41 1.57 -15.06
N PRO A 79 -11.49 0.22 -14.95
CA PRO A 79 -12.13 -0.55 -13.87
C PRO A 79 -11.45 -0.39 -12.50
N PRO A 80 -12.11 -0.75 -11.39
CA PRO A 80 -11.50 -0.68 -10.05
C PRO A 80 -10.25 -1.58 -9.96
N LEU A 81 -9.27 -1.14 -9.17
CA LEU A 81 -8.10 -1.95 -8.82
C LEU A 81 -8.52 -3.19 -8.01
N PRO A 82 -7.80 -4.32 -8.13
CA PRO A 82 -8.13 -5.53 -7.40
C PRO A 82 -7.93 -5.34 -5.89
N SER A 83 -8.72 -6.04 -5.09
CA SER A 83 -8.45 -6.18 -3.65
C SER A 83 -7.34 -7.21 -3.42
N LEU A 84 -6.54 -7.00 -2.37
CA LEU A 84 -5.52 -7.96 -1.95
C LEU A 84 -6.07 -8.88 -0.87
N ASN A 85 -5.96 -10.19 -1.11
CA ASN A 85 -6.27 -11.20 -0.12
C ASN A 85 -5.07 -11.44 0.79
N TYR A 86 -5.31 -11.44 2.10
CA TYR A 86 -4.32 -11.84 3.11
C TYR A 86 -4.53 -13.31 3.47
N TYR A 87 -3.42 -14.03 3.65
CA TYR A 87 -3.44 -15.46 3.88
C TYR A 87 -2.53 -15.83 5.05
N PHE A 88 -2.99 -16.78 5.87
CA PHE A 88 -2.15 -17.46 6.86
C PHE A 88 -1.65 -18.78 6.25
N PHE A 89 -0.37 -18.81 5.87
CA PHE A 89 0.27 -20.00 5.32
C PHE A 89 1.13 -20.72 6.36
N ASN A 90 1.06 -22.05 6.36
CA ASN A 90 1.97 -22.94 7.05
C ASN A 90 2.45 -24.03 6.08
N ARG A 91 3.49 -24.77 6.48
CA ARG A 91 3.89 -25.95 5.71
C ARG A 91 2.87 -27.07 5.93
N ALA A 92 2.57 -27.83 4.88
CA ALA A 92 1.60 -28.91 4.94
C ALA A 92 2.01 -30.04 5.91
N ASP A 93 3.31 -30.21 6.15
CA ASP A 93 3.88 -31.20 7.08
C ASP A 93 4.04 -30.69 8.52
N ASP A 94 3.64 -29.44 8.80
CA ASP A 94 3.78 -28.82 10.11
C ASP A 94 2.50 -28.95 10.95
N GLY A 95 2.40 -30.04 11.71
CA GLY A 95 1.26 -30.37 12.57
C GLY A 95 1.35 -29.85 14.01
N ARG A 96 2.20 -28.86 14.30
CA ARG A 96 2.33 -28.33 15.66
C ARG A 96 1.06 -27.59 16.06
N ALA A 97 0.45 -27.95 17.20
CA ALA A 97 -0.75 -27.30 17.75
C ALA A 97 -0.62 -25.78 17.95
N LEU A 98 0.61 -25.27 18.10
CA LEU A 98 0.89 -23.84 18.11
C LEU A 98 0.39 -23.13 16.84
N LEU A 99 0.52 -23.75 15.67
CA LEU A 99 0.08 -23.15 14.41
C LEU A 99 -1.44 -23.02 14.34
N ASP A 100 -2.18 -24.00 14.86
CA ASP A 100 -3.64 -23.92 14.93
C ASP A 100 -4.08 -22.82 15.90
N ALA A 101 -3.42 -22.71 17.05
CA ALA A 101 -3.67 -21.64 18.00
C ALA A 101 -3.35 -20.26 17.40
N MET A 102 -2.22 -20.12 16.71
CA MET A 102 -1.84 -18.88 16.00
C MET A 102 -2.85 -18.53 14.91
N ARG A 103 -3.23 -19.49 14.05
CA ARG A 103 -4.25 -19.28 13.02
C ARG A 103 -5.55 -18.80 13.64
N SER A 104 -6.05 -19.49 14.67
CA SER A 104 -7.28 -19.11 15.37
C SER A 104 -7.20 -17.69 15.93
N TYR A 105 -6.07 -17.35 16.55
CA TYR A 105 -5.85 -16.01 17.08
C TYR A 105 -5.81 -14.95 15.97
N VAL A 106 -5.00 -15.15 14.93
CA VAL A 106 -4.87 -14.22 13.79
C VAL A 106 -6.22 -14.00 13.11
N MET A 107 -6.96 -15.08 12.82
CA MET A 107 -8.28 -14.96 12.18
C MET A 107 -9.29 -14.20 13.05
N ARG A 108 -9.12 -14.20 14.37
CA ARG A 108 -9.97 -13.46 15.30
C ARG A 108 -9.60 -11.98 15.42
N VAL A 109 -8.32 -11.63 15.30
CA VAL A 109 -7.83 -10.26 15.58
C VAL A 109 -7.41 -9.47 14.36
N ALA A 110 -7.20 -10.12 13.20
CA ALA A 110 -6.81 -9.45 11.98
C ALA A 110 -7.98 -8.59 11.47
N ASP A 111 -7.82 -7.28 11.58
CA ASP A 111 -8.73 -6.28 11.04
C ASP A 111 -8.01 -5.51 9.93
N PHE A 112 -8.43 -5.75 8.69
CA PHE A 112 -7.86 -5.10 7.50
C PHE A 112 -8.56 -3.78 7.17
N ASP A 113 -9.66 -3.49 7.87
CA ASP A 113 -10.45 -2.27 7.69
C ASP A 113 -10.08 -1.18 8.72
N ALA A 114 -9.34 -1.55 9.76
CA ALA A 114 -8.81 -0.62 10.76
C ALA A 114 -7.83 0.41 10.15
N SER A 115 -7.98 1.67 10.57
CA SER A 115 -6.99 2.71 10.31
C SER A 115 -5.73 2.48 11.14
N SER A 116 -4.55 2.73 10.55
CA SER A 116 -3.28 2.57 11.26
C SER A 116 -3.01 3.73 12.22
N SER A 117 -3.04 3.45 13.53
CA SER A 117 -2.63 4.39 14.57
C SER A 117 -1.12 4.68 14.56
N TYR A 118 -0.31 3.78 14.00
CA TYR A 118 1.14 3.93 13.88
C TYR A 118 1.58 5.12 13.01
N LEU A 119 0.67 5.69 12.22
CA LEU A 119 0.97 6.75 11.26
C LEU A 119 0.59 8.15 11.75
N ALA A 120 -0.21 8.26 12.82
CA ALA A 120 -0.62 9.54 13.38
C ALA A 120 0.56 10.51 13.68
N PRO A 121 1.69 10.06 14.26
CA PRO A 121 2.82 10.96 14.55
C PRO A 121 3.57 11.50 13.31
N PHE A 122 3.34 10.94 12.12
CA PHE A 122 3.94 11.40 10.87
C PHE A 122 3.06 12.42 10.15
N VAL A 123 1.74 12.41 10.40
CA VAL A 123 0.81 13.41 9.87
C VAL A 123 1.06 14.78 10.51
N GLU A 124 1.27 14.82 11.83
CA GLU A 124 1.40 16.08 12.59
C GLU A 124 2.71 16.84 12.30
N ARG A 125 3.83 16.13 12.12
CA ARG A 125 5.17 16.75 11.97
C ARG A 125 5.34 17.60 10.70
N ARG A 126 4.56 17.35 9.64
CA ARG A 126 4.65 18.14 8.39
C ARG A 126 4.01 19.52 8.51
N HIS A 127 3.00 19.68 9.35
CA HIS A 127 2.38 20.99 9.62
C HIS A 127 3.32 21.92 10.38
N ALA A 128 4.11 21.38 11.32
CA ALA A 128 5.09 22.17 12.06
C ALA A 128 6.17 22.77 11.13
N SER A 129 6.58 22.05 10.09
CA SER A 129 7.63 22.52 9.16
C SER A 129 7.14 23.52 8.10
N ARG A 130 5.82 23.70 7.93
CA ARG A 130 5.22 24.65 6.96
C ARG A 130 4.90 26.01 7.57
N LYS A 131 5.11 26.22 8.89
CA LYS A 131 4.79 27.45 9.62
C LYS A 131 6.01 28.33 9.98
N THR A 132 7.19 28.09 9.42
CA THR A 132 8.42 28.83 9.80
C THR A 132 9.09 29.59 8.64
N THR A 133 8.31 30.00 7.65
CA THR A 133 8.79 30.95 6.64
C THR A 133 7.70 31.98 6.37
N ASP A 134 7.67 32.99 7.24
CA ASP A 134 7.18 34.35 6.97
C ASP A 134 8.11 35.31 7.75
#